data_AF-A0A9W6GHU3-F1
#
_entry.id   AF-A0A9W6GHU3-F1
#
_cell.length_a   1.000
_cell.length_b   1.000
_cell.length_c   1.000
_cell.angle_alpha   90.00
_cell.angle_beta   90.00
_cell.angle_gamma   90.00
#
_symmetry.space_group_name_H-M   'P 1'
#
loop_
_entity.id
_entity.type
_entity.pdbx_description
1 polymer ?
#
loop_
_entity_poly.entity_id
_entity_poly.type
_entity_poly.pdbx_seq_one_letter_code
_entity_poly.pdbx_strand_id
1 'polypeptide(L)'
;MEENSSNFEIVLPDGTVYKPNKTETKDTHTIQGYTPDGKPKKMKFSTKTACERCGECCRRDTPVILKDDIGLLTKGIISEKEIYTIREGEKMRSSIDGDTYYSSMELIKIRPIFGSFTCLFYDPQEGCTIYEHRPTVCRQYECWSQNITITGLERRRLTRTDLFDGIELIKEAIKKHEENCSLIKFNDLIDELKKGKEENVDKIAEMILYDSSLRDWMKEKLSLSEEVLPLLFGRTLFEITPFYGLIIEKEGENFIIKVMQEEEE
;
A
#
# COMPACT_ATOMS: atom_id res chain seq x y z
N MET A 1 -21.82 -39.48 -29.58
CA MET A 1 -21.47 -40.68 -28.80
C MET A 1 -20.01 -40.95 -29.08
N GLU A 2 -19.12 -40.42 -28.24
CA GLU A 2 -17.73 -40.81 -28.14
C GLU A 2 -17.40 -40.79 -26.65
N GLU A 3 -17.37 -41.97 -26.03
CA GLU A 3 -16.85 -42.14 -24.68
C GLU A 3 -15.33 -42.05 -24.78
N ASN A 4 -14.78 -40.91 -24.38
CA ASN A 4 -13.34 -40.75 -24.28
C ASN A 4 -12.87 -41.53 -23.02
N SER A 5 -12.33 -42.74 -23.23
CA SER A 5 -11.77 -43.57 -22.17
C SER A 5 -10.41 -43.03 -21.74
N SER A 6 -10.24 -42.72 -20.46
CA SER A 6 -8.92 -42.43 -19.89
C SER A 6 -8.08 -43.72 -19.90
N ASN A 7 -7.14 -43.83 -20.83
CA ASN A 7 -6.28 -45.00 -21.04
C ASN A 7 -5.02 -44.97 -20.14
N PHE A 8 -5.18 -44.72 -18.83
CA PHE A 8 -4.05 -44.82 -17.90
C PHE A 8 -4.22 -46.03 -16.98
N GLU A 9 -3.33 -47.00 -17.14
CA GLU A 9 -3.16 -48.17 -16.29
C GLU A 9 -1.94 -47.93 -15.41
N ILE A 10 -2.07 -48.12 -14.10
CA ILE A 10 -0.93 -48.05 -13.18
C ILE A 10 -0.53 -49.48 -12.81
N VAL A 11 0.68 -49.86 -13.18
CA VAL A 11 1.28 -51.14 -12.80
C VAL A 11 2.03 -50.95 -11.50
N LEU A 12 1.59 -51.65 -10.45
CA LEU A 12 2.23 -51.62 -9.14
C LEU A 12 3.49 -52.50 -9.11
N PRO A 13 4.42 -52.30 -8.16
CA PRO A 13 5.68 -53.06 -8.09
C PRO A 13 5.51 -54.58 -7.95
N ASP A 14 4.34 -55.05 -7.51
CA ASP A 14 3.99 -56.47 -7.41
C ASP A 14 3.37 -57.04 -8.71
N GLY A 15 3.28 -56.22 -9.75
CA GLY A 15 2.71 -56.59 -11.05
C GLY A 15 1.20 -56.41 -11.16
N THR A 16 0.52 -55.95 -10.10
CA THR A 16 -0.93 -55.72 -10.13
C THR A 16 -1.26 -54.49 -10.96
N VAL A 17 -2.22 -54.62 -11.88
CA VAL A 17 -2.70 -53.51 -12.71
C VAL A 17 -3.91 -52.88 -12.04
N TYR A 18 -3.75 -51.64 -11.54
CA TYR A 18 -4.86 -50.87 -11.01
C TYR A 18 -5.62 -50.18 -12.14
N LYS A 19 -6.92 -50.46 -12.23
CA LYS A 19 -7.87 -49.75 -13.10
C LYS A 19 -8.94 -49.08 -12.23
N PRO A 20 -9.08 -47.75 -12.28
CA PRO A 20 -10.10 -47.07 -11.50
C PRO A 20 -11.51 -47.43 -12.03
N ASN A 21 -12.34 -48.06 -11.19
CA ASN A 21 -13.74 -48.36 -11.52
C ASN A 21 -14.57 -47.08 -11.48
N LYS A 22 -15.43 -46.89 -12.50
CA LYS A 22 -16.26 -45.68 -12.68
C LYS A 22 -17.62 -45.71 -11.97
N THR A 23 -17.77 -46.54 -10.93
CA THR A 23 -19.03 -46.71 -10.21
C THR A 23 -18.84 -46.36 -8.75
N GLU A 24 -19.10 -45.10 -8.40
CA GLU A 24 -19.75 -44.64 -7.16
C GLU A 24 -19.83 -43.11 -7.15
N THR A 25 -20.75 -42.56 -7.95
CA THR A 25 -21.24 -41.19 -7.76
C THR A 25 -22.32 -41.20 -6.69
N LYS A 26 -21.95 -40.92 -5.43
CA LYS A 26 -22.75 -40.22 -4.41
C LYS A 26 -21.97 -40.22 -3.10
N ASP A 27 -20.97 -39.33 -3.01
CA ASP A 27 -20.71 -38.58 -1.79
C ASP A 27 -19.72 -37.46 -2.10
N THR A 28 -20.04 -36.28 -1.57
CA THR A 28 -19.29 -35.04 -1.71
C THR A 28 -17.83 -35.22 -1.27
N HIS A 29 -16.94 -35.51 -2.23
CA HIS A 29 -15.50 -35.43 -2.01
C HIS A 29 -15.12 -33.95 -1.92
N THR A 30 -15.34 -33.34 -0.75
CA THR A 30 -14.68 -32.07 -0.43
C THR A 30 -13.19 -32.36 -0.39
N ILE A 31 -12.42 -31.76 -1.30
CA ILE A 31 -10.96 -31.84 -1.30
C ILE A 31 -10.46 -31.31 0.05
N GLN A 32 -9.92 -32.20 0.90
CA GLN A 32 -9.34 -31.87 2.20
C GLN A 32 -7.82 -31.95 2.07
N GLY A 33 -7.13 -30.85 2.31
CA GLY A 33 -5.69 -30.84 2.59
C GLY A 33 -5.47 -31.21 4.06
N TYR A 34 -4.23 -31.37 4.48
CA TYR A 34 -3.89 -31.66 5.88
C TYR A 34 -2.99 -30.55 6.43
N THR A 35 -3.17 -30.19 7.70
CA THR A 35 -2.22 -29.33 8.42
C THR A 35 -0.93 -30.10 8.75
N PRO A 36 0.18 -29.44 9.15
CA PRO A 36 1.42 -30.12 9.54
C PRO A 36 1.26 -31.14 10.68
N ASP A 37 0.25 -30.97 11.53
CA ASP A 37 -0.15 -31.90 12.60
C ASP A 37 -1.15 -32.99 12.13
N GLY A 38 -1.35 -33.15 10.81
CA GLY A 38 -2.13 -34.22 10.21
C GLY A 38 -3.65 -34.05 10.29
N LYS A 39 -4.16 -32.88 10.71
CA LYS A 39 -5.60 -32.64 10.78
C LYS A 39 -6.17 -32.27 9.41
N PRO A 40 -7.34 -32.82 9.02
CA PRO A 40 -7.98 -32.45 7.78
C PRO A 40 -8.40 -30.97 7.80
N LYS A 41 -7.99 -30.22 6.78
CA LYS A 41 -8.36 -28.83 6.52
C LYS A 41 -8.95 -28.74 5.13
N LYS A 42 -10.22 -28.34 5.04
CA LYS A 42 -10.88 -28.11 3.74
C LYS A 42 -10.08 -27.09 2.94
N MET A 43 -9.53 -27.52 1.79
CA MET A 43 -8.86 -26.61 0.89
C MET A 43 -9.94 -25.81 0.17
N LYS A 44 -10.11 -24.54 0.55
CA LYS A 44 -10.96 -23.61 -0.18
C LYS A 44 -10.20 -23.14 -1.42
N PHE A 45 -10.41 -23.82 -2.54
CA PHE A 45 -10.08 -23.25 -3.84
C PHE A 45 -11.15 -22.22 -4.19
N SER A 46 -10.76 -20.96 -4.37
CA SER A 46 -11.66 -19.95 -4.91
C SER A 46 -11.79 -20.20 -6.42
N THR A 47 -13.01 -20.46 -6.90
CA THR A 47 -13.32 -20.56 -8.34
C THR A 47 -13.49 -19.19 -9.00
N LYS A 48 -13.28 -18.10 -8.25
CA LYS A 48 -13.41 -16.74 -8.76
C LYS A 48 -12.29 -16.45 -9.75
N THR A 49 -12.67 -15.96 -10.93
CA THR A 49 -11.75 -15.56 -11.99
C THR A 49 -11.78 -14.07 -12.28
N ALA A 50 -12.67 -13.33 -11.60
CA ALA A 50 -12.86 -11.90 -11.77
C ALA A 50 -13.35 -11.23 -10.48
N CYS A 51 -13.20 -9.91 -10.41
CA CYS A 51 -13.66 -9.11 -9.28
C CYS A 51 -15.19 -8.98 -9.26
N GLU A 52 -15.83 -9.51 -8.22
CA GLU A 52 -17.28 -9.42 -7.98
C GLU A 52 -17.69 -8.15 -7.20
N ARG A 53 -16.79 -7.17 -7.05
CA ARG A 53 -17.03 -5.91 -6.31
C ARG A 53 -17.36 -6.11 -4.82
N CYS A 54 -16.82 -7.15 -4.17
CA CYS A 54 -17.05 -7.44 -2.75
C CYS A 54 -16.50 -6.39 -1.76
N GLY A 55 -15.66 -5.47 -2.22
CA GLY A 55 -15.06 -4.39 -1.41
C GLY A 55 -13.88 -4.81 -0.52
N GLU A 56 -13.50 -6.09 -0.50
CA GLU A 56 -12.47 -6.59 0.43
C GLU A 56 -11.11 -5.91 0.23
N CYS A 57 -10.60 -5.90 -0.99
CA CYS A 57 -9.34 -5.20 -1.29
C CYS A 57 -9.46 -3.68 -1.08
N CYS A 58 -10.63 -3.11 -1.38
CA CYS A 58 -10.88 -1.67 -1.26
C CYS A 58 -10.88 -1.20 0.20
N ARG A 59 -11.32 -2.04 1.14
CA ARG A 59 -11.28 -1.73 2.58
C ARG A 59 -9.90 -1.97 3.21
N ARG A 60 -9.13 -2.91 2.65
CA ARG A 60 -7.83 -3.33 3.20
C ARG A 60 -6.69 -2.39 2.80
N ASP A 61 -6.61 -1.95 1.55
CA ASP A 61 -5.57 -1.02 1.12
C ASP A 61 -5.98 -0.24 -0.13
N THR A 62 -5.22 0.81 -0.39
CA THR A 62 -5.31 1.65 -1.57
C THR A 62 -4.34 1.18 -2.65
N PRO A 63 -4.70 1.25 -3.94
CA PRO A 63 -3.80 0.85 -5.01
C PRO A 63 -2.66 1.87 -5.21
N VAL A 64 -1.49 1.34 -5.54
CA VAL A 64 -0.41 2.12 -6.18
C VAL A 64 -0.82 2.45 -7.61
N ILE A 65 -0.52 3.68 -8.05
CA ILE A 65 -0.70 4.15 -9.42
C ILE A 65 0.53 3.76 -10.24
N LEU A 66 0.30 3.11 -11.37
CA LEU A 66 1.36 2.72 -12.31
C LEU A 66 1.45 3.71 -13.47
N LYS A 67 2.56 3.69 -14.21
CA LYS A 67 2.74 4.51 -15.42
C LYS A 67 1.64 4.27 -16.45
N ASP A 68 1.17 3.03 -16.56
CA ASP A 68 0.04 2.64 -17.42
C ASP A 68 -1.28 3.35 -17.03
N ASP A 69 -1.38 3.86 -15.81
CA ASP A 69 -2.57 4.54 -15.28
C ASP A 69 -2.54 6.07 -15.50
N ILE A 70 -1.52 6.63 -16.18
CA ILE A 70 -1.43 8.08 -16.43
C ILE A 70 -2.64 8.63 -17.22
N GLY A 71 -3.29 7.76 -18.00
CA GLY A 71 -4.55 8.06 -18.67
C GLY A 71 -5.72 8.38 -17.72
N LEU A 72 -5.69 7.88 -16.47
CA LEU A 72 -6.70 8.19 -15.46
C LEU A 72 -6.56 9.63 -14.95
N LEU A 73 -5.31 10.11 -14.82
CA LEU A 73 -5.00 11.47 -14.39
C LEU A 73 -5.30 12.48 -15.49
N THR A 74 -4.80 12.24 -16.71
CA THR A 74 -4.98 13.16 -17.84
C THR A 74 -6.44 13.32 -18.28
N LYS A 75 -7.30 12.33 -17.99
CA LYS A 75 -8.75 12.39 -18.24
C LYS A 75 -9.56 12.93 -17.05
N GLY A 76 -8.91 13.24 -15.92
CA GLY A 76 -9.58 13.72 -14.71
C GLY A 76 -10.48 12.69 -14.03
N ILE A 77 -10.26 11.39 -14.28
CA ILE A 77 -10.98 10.32 -13.57
C ILE A 77 -10.45 10.19 -12.14
N ILE A 78 -9.14 10.37 -12.00
CA ILE A 78 -8.46 10.54 -10.72
C ILE A 78 -7.77 11.90 -10.80
N SER A 79 -8.01 12.76 -9.82
CA SER A 79 -7.37 14.06 -9.69
C SER A 79 -6.12 13.99 -8.81
N GLU A 80 -5.28 15.01 -8.93
CA GLU A 80 -4.10 15.21 -8.10
C GLU A 80 -4.40 15.30 -6.59
N LYS A 81 -5.64 15.63 -6.23
CA LYS A 81 -6.14 15.76 -4.86
C LYS A 81 -6.49 14.40 -4.23
N GLU A 82 -6.71 13.39 -5.06
CA GLU A 82 -7.16 12.05 -4.64
C GLU A 82 -6.00 11.06 -4.55
N ILE A 83 -4.78 11.51 -4.83
CA ILE A 83 -3.55 10.74 -4.74
C ILE A 83 -2.56 11.40 -3.78
N TYR A 84 -1.60 10.63 -3.31
CA TYR A 84 -0.51 11.11 -2.46
C TYR A 84 0.75 10.29 -2.70
N THR A 85 1.88 10.87 -2.32
CA THR A 85 3.18 10.21 -2.39
C THR A 85 3.52 9.57 -1.06
N ILE A 86 3.85 8.28 -1.10
CA ILE A 86 4.66 7.60 -0.09
C ILE A 86 6.11 7.76 -0.50
N ARG A 87 6.90 8.33 0.39
CA ARG A 87 8.31 8.64 0.12
C ARG A 87 9.20 7.43 0.41
N GLU A 88 10.38 7.42 -0.19
CA GLU A 88 11.41 6.45 0.15
C GLU A 88 11.82 6.62 1.63
N GLY A 89 11.94 5.51 2.35
CA GLY A 89 12.17 5.48 3.80
C GLY A 89 10.92 5.77 4.64
N GLU A 90 9.74 5.96 4.05
CA GLU A 90 8.52 6.19 4.82
C GLU A 90 8.08 4.92 5.55
N LYS A 91 7.84 5.07 6.84
CA LYS A 91 7.33 4.01 7.71
C LYS A 91 5.84 3.79 7.44
N MET A 92 5.48 2.57 7.09
CA MET A 92 4.13 2.16 6.71
C MET A 92 3.69 0.98 7.56
N ARG A 93 2.42 0.96 7.93
CA ARG A 93 1.79 -0.22 8.53
C ARG A 93 1.17 -1.07 7.44
N SER A 94 1.54 -2.34 7.39
CA SER A 94 0.92 -3.32 6.49
C SER A 94 -0.49 -3.63 6.96
N SER A 95 -1.44 -3.64 6.03
CA SER A 95 -2.81 -4.04 6.31
C SER A 95 -3.03 -5.55 6.20
N ILE A 96 -1.97 -6.33 5.95
CA ILE A 96 -2.02 -7.79 5.82
C ILE A 96 -1.68 -8.47 7.15
N ASP A 97 -0.52 -8.16 7.70
CA ASP A 97 0.02 -8.73 8.95
C ASP A 97 0.00 -7.74 10.12
N GLY A 98 -0.23 -6.44 9.85
CA GLY A 98 -0.22 -5.41 10.88
C GLY A 98 1.17 -4.89 11.25
N ASP A 99 2.22 -5.47 10.64
CA ASP A 99 3.61 -5.14 10.88
C ASP A 99 3.99 -3.80 10.25
N THR A 100 5.13 -3.29 10.71
CA THR A 100 5.71 -2.04 10.22
C THR A 100 6.79 -2.34 9.19
N TYR A 101 6.71 -1.66 8.05
CA TYR A 101 7.70 -1.70 6.99
C TYR A 101 8.18 -0.30 6.62
N TYR A 102 9.33 -0.22 5.98
CA TYR A 102 9.82 1.01 5.37
C TYR A 102 9.72 0.90 3.85
N SER A 103 9.18 1.93 3.20
CA SER A 103 9.12 1.93 1.74
C SER A 103 10.53 2.02 1.16
N SER A 104 10.95 1.02 0.38
CA SER A 104 12.26 1.02 -0.28
C SER A 104 12.30 1.90 -1.55
N MET A 105 11.17 2.51 -1.91
CA MET A 105 11.05 3.38 -3.08
C MET A 105 9.87 4.34 -2.93
N GLU A 106 9.88 5.43 -3.70
CA GLU A 106 8.70 6.28 -3.87
C GLU A 106 7.53 5.51 -4.52
N LEU A 107 6.32 5.69 -3.98
CA LEU A 107 5.08 5.18 -4.54
C LEU A 107 4.01 6.29 -4.55
N ILE A 108 3.28 6.43 -5.65
CA ILE A 108 2.05 7.25 -5.67
C ILE A 108 0.86 6.33 -5.44
N LYS A 109 0.03 6.61 -4.44
CA LYS A 109 -1.17 5.82 -4.10
C LYS A 109 -2.43 6.68 -4.14
N ILE A 110 -3.57 6.04 -4.38
CA ILE A 110 -4.88 6.64 -4.08
C ILE A 110 -4.96 6.91 -2.58
N ARG A 111 -5.48 8.06 -2.18
CA ARG A 111 -5.70 8.39 -0.77
C ARG A 111 -6.71 7.44 -0.14
N PRO A 112 -6.54 7.05 1.12
CA PRO A 112 -7.63 6.43 1.86
C PRO A 112 -8.65 7.49 2.30
N ILE A 113 -9.86 7.03 2.62
CA ILE A 113 -10.80 7.80 3.44
C ILE A 113 -10.10 8.11 4.76
N PHE A 114 -10.21 9.37 5.18
CA PHE A 114 -9.54 9.89 6.38
C PHE A 114 -9.75 8.98 7.60
N GLY A 115 -8.66 8.67 8.30
CA GLY A 115 -8.69 7.81 9.49
C GLY A 115 -8.87 6.31 9.21
N SER A 116 -8.72 5.86 7.96
CA SER A 116 -8.88 4.45 7.59
C SER A 116 -7.84 3.98 6.55
N PHE A 117 -7.88 2.68 6.21
CA PHE A 117 -7.20 2.11 5.04
C PHE A 117 -8.11 2.00 3.80
N THR A 118 -9.38 2.40 3.94
CA THR A 118 -10.39 2.22 2.90
C THR A 118 -10.12 3.18 1.75
N CYS A 119 -10.09 2.68 0.53
CA CYS A 119 -9.93 3.46 -0.69
C CYS A 119 -10.99 4.56 -0.80
N LEU A 120 -10.57 5.77 -1.17
CA LEU A 120 -11.45 6.93 -1.34
C LEU A 120 -12.61 6.68 -2.32
N PHE A 121 -12.40 5.82 -3.33
CA PHE A 121 -13.42 5.47 -4.33
C PHE A 121 -14.28 4.25 -3.94
N TYR A 122 -14.24 3.81 -2.69
CA TYR A 122 -15.11 2.74 -2.21
C TYR A 122 -16.38 3.31 -1.59
N ASP A 123 -17.52 2.89 -2.13
CA ASP A 123 -18.84 3.12 -1.55
C ASP A 123 -19.41 1.79 -1.00
N PRO A 124 -19.97 1.76 0.22
CA PRO A 124 -20.54 0.53 0.79
C PRO A 124 -21.73 -0.06 0.04
N GLN A 125 -22.51 0.77 -0.68
CA GLN A 125 -23.69 0.35 -1.44
C GLN A 125 -23.32 0.01 -2.89
N GLU A 126 -22.52 0.86 -3.54
CA GLU A 126 -22.18 0.77 -4.97
C GLU A 126 -20.88 0.01 -5.24
N GLY A 127 -20.05 -0.21 -4.22
CA GLY A 127 -18.70 -0.77 -4.37
C GLY A 127 -17.71 0.26 -4.90
N CYS A 128 -16.78 -0.14 -5.77
CA CYS A 128 -15.83 0.80 -6.37
C CYS A 128 -16.55 1.74 -7.34
N THR A 129 -16.54 3.05 -7.07
CA THR A 129 -17.25 4.07 -7.86
C THR A 129 -16.58 4.34 -9.21
N ILE A 130 -15.28 4.05 -9.33
CA ILE A 130 -14.52 4.11 -10.60
C ILE A 130 -14.27 2.72 -11.20
N TYR A 131 -15.15 1.73 -10.97
CA TYR A 131 -14.85 0.32 -11.30
C TYR A 131 -14.39 0.12 -12.75
N GLU A 132 -15.05 0.70 -13.75
CA GLU A 132 -14.66 0.59 -15.17
C GLU A 132 -13.31 1.26 -15.49
N HIS A 133 -12.89 2.20 -14.65
CA HIS A 133 -11.66 2.97 -14.77
C HIS A 133 -10.68 2.74 -13.62
N ARG A 134 -10.82 1.62 -12.91
CA ARG A 134 -9.98 1.29 -11.75
C ARG A 134 -8.49 1.22 -12.14
N PRO A 135 -7.55 1.51 -11.24
CA PRO A 135 -6.12 1.39 -11.54
C PRO A 135 -5.69 -0.01 -11.96
N THR A 136 -4.55 -0.11 -12.65
CA THR A 136 -4.00 -1.37 -13.14
C THR A 136 -3.74 -2.36 -12.00
N VAL A 137 -3.25 -1.88 -10.86
CA VAL A 137 -3.10 -2.71 -9.65
C VAL A 137 -4.42 -3.34 -9.23
N CYS A 138 -5.54 -2.59 -9.23
CA CYS A 138 -6.86 -3.13 -8.90
C CYS A 138 -7.35 -4.19 -9.89
N ARG A 139 -6.96 -4.10 -11.17
CA ARG A 139 -7.29 -5.12 -12.18
C ARG A 139 -6.47 -6.40 -12.00
N GLN A 140 -5.22 -6.28 -11.55
CA GLN A 140 -4.29 -7.40 -11.36
C GLN A 140 -4.46 -8.07 -10.00
N TYR A 141 -5.01 -7.37 -9.01
CA TYR A 141 -5.12 -7.87 -7.66
C TYR A 141 -6.32 -8.82 -7.47
N GLU A 142 -6.01 -10.06 -7.14
CA GLU A 142 -6.99 -11.09 -6.84
C GLU A 142 -7.19 -11.23 -5.33
N CYS A 143 -8.13 -10.47 -4.74
CA CYS A 143 -8.36 -10.52 -3.29
C CYS A 143 -8.84 -11.88 -2.76
N TRP A 144 -9.22 -12.78 -3.66
CA TRP A 144 -9.64 -14.16 -3.40
C TRP A 144 -8.52 -15.20 -3.56
N SER A 145 -7.30 -14.78 -3.94
CA SER A 145 -6.14 -15.64 -4.15
C SER A 145 -5.08 -15.36 -3.08
N GLN A 146 -4.36 -16.40 -2.66
CA GLN A 146 -3.22 -16.26 -1.74
C GLN A 146 -1.93 -15.80 -2.46
N ASN A 147 -1.92 -15.79 -3.80
CA ASN A 147 -0.78 -15.38 -4.61
C ASN A 147 -0.90 -13.90 -4.96
N ILE A 148 -0.52 -13.03 -4.03
CA ILE A 148 -0.37 -11.61 -4.32
C ILE A 148 1.08 -11.40 -4.75
N THR A 149 1.33 -11.15 -6.02
CA THR A 149 2.61 -10.60 -6.46
C THR A 149 2.39 -9.60 -7.57
N ILE A 150 2.50 -8.32 -7.24
CA ILE A 150 2.63 -7.27 -8.26
C ILE A 150 4.10 -7.29 -8.67
N THR A 151 4.41 -8.03 -9.74
CA THR A 151 5.77 -8.16 -10.24
C THR A 151 6.22 -6.90 -10.99
N GLY A 152 7.50 -6.56 -10.85
CA GLY A 152 8.12 -5.45 -11.58
C GLY A 152 7.64 -4.07 -11.15
N LEU A 153 7.16 -3.91 -9.90
CA LEU A 153 6.64 -2.64 -9.40
C LEU A 153 7.68 -1.51 -9.53
N GLU A 154 8.96 -1.81 -9.34
CA GLU A 154 10.06 -0.87 -9.46
C GLU A 154 10.13 -0.23 -10.86
N ARG A 155 9.80 -0.95 -11.93
CA ARG A 155 9.81 -0.38 -13.30
C ARG A 155 8.49 0.27 -13.67
N ARG A 156 7.39 -0.19 -13.06
CA ARG A 156 6.02 0.15 -13.48
C ARG A 156 5.39 1.27 -12.67
N ARG A 157 5.89 1.57 -11.47
CA ARG A 157 5.34 2.62 -10.59
C ARG A 157 5.39 3.99 -11.26
N LEU A 158 4.33 4.77 -11.09
CA LEU A 158 4.35 6.19 -11.42
C LEU A 158 5.11 6.95 -10.32
N THR A 159 5.94 7.90 -10.73
CA THR A 159 6.73 8.75 -9.82
C THR A 159 6.39 10.23 -10.01
N ARG A 160 6.76 11.07 -9.04
CA ARG A 160 6.65 12.53 -9.14
C ARG A 160 7.45 13.06 -10.33
N THR A 161 8.59 12.45 -10.67
CA THR A 161 9.36 12.80 -11.87
C THR A 161 8.53 12.58 -13.14
N ASP A 162 7.82 11.45 -13.24
CA ASP A 162 6.95 11.20 -14.41
C ASP A 162 5.84 12.26 -14.57
N LEU A 163 5.42 12.91 -13.47
CA LEU A 163 4.36 13.93 -13.45
C LEU A 163 4.88 15.36 -13.62
N PHE A 164 6.04 15.69 -13.05
CA PHE A 164 6.48 17.07 -12.83
C PHE A 164 7.83 17.42 -13.45
N ASP A 165 8.49 16.53 -14.20
CA ASP A 165 9.81 16.82 -14.80
C ASP A 165 9.80 18.04 -15.73
N GLY A 166 8.64 18.40 -16.30
CA GLY A 166 8.47 19.61 -17.12
C GLY A 166 8.32 20.93 -16.34
N ILE A 167 8.27 20.90 -15.00
CA ILE A 167 8.03 22.09 -14.17
C ILE A 167 9.18 22.27 -13.18
N GLU A 168 10.21 23.02 -13.60
CA GLU A 168 11.47 23.18 -12.85
C GLU A 168 11.27 23.66 -11.40
N LEU A 169 10.33 24.57 -11.16
CA LEU A 169 10.03 25.06 -9.82
C LEU A 169 9.52 23.94 -8.88
N ILE A 170 8.63 23.07 -9.36
CA ILE A 170 8.10 21.95 -8.57
C ILE A 170 9.20 20.91 -8.35
N LYS A 171 9.98 20.62 -9.39
CA LYS A 171 11.09 19.68 -9.34
C LYS A 171 12.15 20.08 -8.30
N GLU A 172 12.57 21.34 -8.30
CA GLU A 172 13.54 21.84 -7.32
C GLU A 172 12.94 21.88 -5.91
N ALA A 173 11.65 22.25 -5.77
CA ALA A 173 10.98 22.22 -4.47
C ALA A 173 10.91 20.79 -3.88
N ILE A 174 10.56 19.79 -4.70
CA ILE A 174 10.57 18.38 -4.29
C ILE A 174 11.97 17.95 -3.86
N LYS A 175 12.99 18.26 -4.67
CA LYS A 175 14.38 17.92 -4.34
C LYS A 175 14.83 18.56 -3.02
N LYS A 176 14.56 19.85 -2.84
CA LYS A 176 14.86 20.58 -1.59
C LYS A 176 14.13 20.01 -0.40
N HIS A 177 12.88 19.58 -0.59
CA HIS A 177 12.12 18.87 0.44
C HIS A 177 12.78 17.54 0.81
N GLU A 178 13.16 16.71 -0.16
CA GLU A 178 13.82 15.42 0.12
C GLU A 178 15.18 15.60 0.82
N GLU A 179 15.95 16.63 0.48
CA GLU A 179 17.25 16.93 1.11
C GLU A 179 17.13 17.27 2.61
N ASN A 180 16.13 18.11 2.95
CA ASN A 180 15.95 18.70 4.28
C ASN A 180 14.96 17.91 5.16
N CYS A 181 14.01 17.20 4.56
CA CYS A 181 12.97 16.41 5.24
C CYS A 181 13.14 14.91 4.98
N SER A 182 14.35 14.45 4.69
CA SER A 182 14.66 13.03 4.42
C SER A 182 14.13 12.12 5.54
N LEU A 183 13.34 11.10 5.18
CA LEU A 183 12.75 10.19 6.17
C LEU A 183 13.77 9.23 6.79
N ILE A 184 14.86 8.94 6.09
CA ILE A 184 15.98 8.16 6.64
C ILE A 184 16.64 8.96 7.77
N LYS A 185 17.04 10.21 7.49
CA LYS A 185 17.63 11.10 8.51
C LYS A 185 16.66 11.35 9.67
N PHE A 186 15.37 11.53 9.37
CA PHE A 186 14.34 11.73 10.37
C PHE A 186 14.24 10.52 11.31
N ASN A 187 14.20 9.30 10.75
CA ASN A 187 14.19 8.07 11.54
C ASN A 187 15.44 7.95 12.44
N ASP A 188 16.62 8.19 11.88
CA ASP A 188 17.88 8.12 12.63
C ASP A 188 17.90 9.10 13.81
N LEU A 189 17.44 10.34 13.60
CA LEU A 189 17.35 11.34 14.68
C LEU A 189 16.39 10.92 15.79
N ILE A 190 15.26 10.31 15.44
CA ILE A 190 14.29 9.81 16.41
C ILE A 190 14.84 8.61 17.18
N ASP A 191 15.49 7.67 16.50
CA ASP A 191 16.11 6.51 17.15
C ASP A 191 17.21 6.94 18.13
N GLU A 192 17.98 7.96 17.78
CA GLU A 192 18.98 8.54 18.69
C GLU A 192 18.35 9.33 19.84
N LEU A 193 17.25 10.05 19.61
CA LEU A 193 16.47 10.71 20.66
C LEU A 193 15.91 9.68 21.66
N LYS A 194 15.36 8.57 21.18
CA LYS A 194 14.88 7.44 22.02
C LYS A 194 16.00 6.84 22.88
N LYS A 195 17.26 6.92 22.44
CA LYS A 195 18.46 6.50 23.20
C LYS A 195 18.98 7.57 24.18
N GLY A 196 18.26 8.68 24.36
CA GLY A 196 18.58 9.73 25.33
C GLY A 196 19.42 10.89 24.78
N LYS A 197 19.60 11.01 23.46
CA LYS A 197 20.27 12.17 22.84
C LYS A 197 19.30 13.33 22.63
N GLU A 198 18.98 14.02 23.72
CA GLU A 198 18.03 15.15 23.75
C GLU A 198 18.43 16.30 22.80
N GLU A 199 19.71 16.44 22.45
CA GLU A 199 20.18 17.44 21.48
C GLU A 199 19.61 17.25 20.05
N ASN A 200 18.97 16.11 19.77
CA ASN A 200 18.32 15.87 18.48
C ASN A 200 16.90 16.44 18.41
N VAL A 201 16.30 16.87 19.53
CA VAL A 201 14.96 17.49 19.56
C VAL A 201 14.92 18.72 18.63
N ASP A 202 15.91 19.60 18.72
CA ASP A 202 15.98 20.81 17.91
C ASP A 202 16.04 20.49 16.42
N LYS A 203 16.83 19.49 16.02
CA LYS A 203 16.94 19.06 14.61
C LYS A 203 15.63 18.49 14.08
N ILE A 204 14.92 17.71 14.89
CA ILE A 204 13.60 17.16 14.55
C ILE A 204 12.60 18.31 14.36
N ALA A 205 12.59 19.28 15.28
CA ALA A 205 11.73 20.46 15.19
C ALA A 205 12.05 21.30 13.95
N GLU A 206 13.33 21.56 13.66
CA GLU A 206 13.78 22.26 12.46
C GLU A 206 13.29 21.58 11.17
N MET A 207 13.38 20.25 11.09
CA MET A 207 12.87 19.50 9.93
C MET A 207 11.36 19.68 9.74
N ILE A 208 10.58 19.64 10.83
CA ILE A 208 9.12 19.83 10.79
C ILE A 208 8.76 21.25 10.40
N LEU A 209 9.44 22.25 10.96
CA LEU A 209 9.25 23.66 10.62
C LEU A 209 9.61 23.93 9.16
N TYR A 210 10.67 23.31 8.64
CA TYR A 210 11.05 23.40 7.24
C TYR A 210 9.97 22.79 6.33
N ASP A 211 9.48 21.59 6.64
CA ASP A 211 8.38 20.92 5.91
C ASP A 211 7.14 21.82 5.82
N SER A 212 6.71 22.40 6.96
CA SER A 212 5.57 23.31 7.00
C SER A 212 5.82 24.59 6.19
N SER A 213 6.98 25.22 6.39
CA SER A 213 7.31 26.51 5.73
C SER A 213 7.40 26.37 4.21
N LEU A 214 7.99 25.27 3.72
CA LEU A 214 8.06 25.00 2.29
C LEU A 214 6.67 24.76 1.69
N ARG A 215 5.80 24.04 2.40
CA ARG A 215 4.40 23.81 1.97
C ARG A 215 3.62 25.11 1.88
N ASP A 216 3.75 25.99 2.87
CA ASP A 216 3.11 27.32 2.86
C ASP A 216 3.63 28.19 1.72
N TRP A 217 4.95 28.25 1.54
CA TRP A 217 5.57 28.96 0.43
C TRP A 217 5.09 28.44 -0.94
N MET A 218 4.95 27.12 -1.11
CA MET A 218 4.46 26.54 -2.36
C MET A 218 2.99 26.87 -2.64
N LYS A 219 2.14 26.85 -1.61
CA LYS A 219 0.73 27.29 -1.75
C LYS A 219 0.67 28.73 -2.23
N GLU A 220 1.43 29.62 -1.60
CA GLU A 220 1.44 31.05 -1.97
C GLU A 220 2.02 31.27 -3.37
N LYS A 221 3.16 30.62 -3.67
CA LYS A 221 3.91 30.88 -4.90
C LYS A 221 3.18 30.39 -6.15
N LEU A 222 2.46 29.27 -6.04
CA LEU A 222 1.80 28.59 -7.16
C LEU A 222 0.27 28.57 -7.06
N SER A 223 -0.32 29.18 -6.03
CA SER A 223 -1.76 29.13 -5.75
C SER A 223 -2.30 27.69 -5.71
N LEU A 224 -1.51 26.76 -5.17
CA LEU A 224 -1.88 25.35 -5.06
C LEU A 224 -2.89 25.15 -3.93
N SER A 225 -3.86 24.26 -4.14
CA SER A 225 -4.70 23.75 -3.05
C SER A 225 -3.87 22.90 -2.09
N GLU A 226 -4.17 23.01 -0.80
CA GLU A 226 -3.55 22.19 0.25
C GLU A 226 -3.67 20.69 -0.02
N GLU A 227 -4.78 20.28 -0.64
CA GLU A 227 -5.06 18.89 -1.02
C GLU A 227 -4.06 18.29 -2.02
N VAL A 228 -3.32 19.14 -2.76
CA VAL A 228 -2.32 18.71 -3.76
C VAL A 228 -0.95 18.50 -3.13
N LEU A 229 -0.65 19.17 -2.01
CA LEU A 229 0.67 19.10 -1.38
C LEU A 229 1.09 17.67 -0.99
N PRO A 230 0.18 16.76 -0.56
CA PRO A 230 0.54 15.38 -0.30
C PRO A 230 1.02 14.60 -1.54
N LEU A 231 0.64 15.01 -2.75
CA LEU A 231 1.22 14.45 -3.96
C LEU A 231 2.66 14.95 -4.15
N LEU A 232 2.94 16.23 -3.86
CA LEU A 232 4.27 16.81 -4.04
C LEU A 232 5.27 16.39 -2.96
N PHE A 233 4.85 16.44 -1.70
CA PHE A 233 5.74 16.33 -0.54
C PHE A 233 5.43 15.14 0.37
N GLY A 234 4.48 14.29 -0.03
CA GLY A 234 3.97 13.23 0.84
C GLY A 234 3.23 13.77 2.06
N ARG A 235 2.96 12.89 3.01
CA ARG A 235 2.42 13.27 4.32
C ARG A 235 3.39 14.23 5.02
N THR A 236 2.85 15.16 5.80
CA THR A 236 3.68 16.08 6.58
C THR A 236 4.50 15.29 7.60
N LEU A 237 5.68 15.80 7.95
CA LEU A 237 6.48 15.17 9.02
C LEU A 237 5.68 15.11 10.33
N PHE A 238 4.90 16.17 10.60
CA PHE A 238 4.01 16.24 11.76
C PHE A 238 2.95 15.11 11.78
N GLU A 239 2.29 14.83 10.64
CA GLU A 239 1.29 13.75 10.55
C GLU A 239 1.88 12.36 10.77
N ILE A 240 3.14 12.14 10.37
CA ILE A 240 3.75 10.81 10.45
C ILE A 240 4.49 10.56 11.76
N THR A 241 4.78 11.57 12.59
CA THR A 241 5.52 11.39 13.84
C THR A 241 4.98 10.30 14.77
N PRO A 242 3.65 10.07 14.89
CA PRO A 242 3.14 8.98 15.71
C PRO A 242 3.60 7.59 15.23
N PHE A 243 3.79 7.39 13.92
CA PHE A 243 4.33 6.13 13.39
C PHE A 243 5.78 5.89 13.84
N TYR A 244 6.50 6.95 14.16
CA TYR A 244 7.87 6.89 14.69
C TYR A 244 7.91 6.87 16.22
N GLY A 245 6.77 6.85 16.91
CA GLY A 245 6.69 6.84 18.37
C GLY A 245 6.91 8.22 18.99
N LEU A 246 6.62 9.29 18.24
CA LEU A 246 6.66 10.67 18.75
C LEU A 246 5.26 11.28 18.74
N ILE A 247 4.91 11.92 19.86
CA ILE A 247 3.75 12.80 19.98
C ILE A 247 4.28 14.23 19.99
N ILE A 248 3.72 15.08 19.14
CA ILE A 248 4.07 16.50 19.09
C ILE A 248 2.84 17.30 19.50
N GLU A 249 2.98 18.04 20.59
CA GLU A 249 1.96 18.95 21.08
C GLU A 249 2.39 20.39 20.79
N LYS A 250 1.47 21.19 20.26
CA LYS A 250 1.71 22.63 20.07
C LYS A 250 1.25 23.37 21.31
N GLU A 251 2.17 24.07 21.98
CA GLU A 251 1.90 24.98 23.09
C GLU A 251 2.20 26.43 22.67
N GLY A 252 1.18 27.13 22.16
CA GLY A 252 1.35 28.49 21.64
C GLY A 252 2.24 28.51 20.39
N GLU A 253 3.40 29.15 20.50
CA GLU A 253 4.45 29.18 19.46
C GLU A 253 5.48 28.04 19.60
N ASN A 254 5.45 27.30 20.72
CA ASN A 254 6.39 26.22 21.01
C ASN A 254 5.82 24.85 20.62
N PHE A 255 6.72 23.91 20.35
CA PHE A 255 6.39 22.50 20.15
C PHE A 255 7.00 21.68 21.28
N ILE A 256 6.18 20.84 21.92
CA ILE A 256 6.64 19.83 22.86
C ILE A 256 6.69 18.50 22.13
N ILE A 257 7.88 17.90 22.06
CA ILE A 257 8.10 16.58 21.49
C ILE A 257 8.16 15.57 22.65
N LYS A 258 7.23 14.63 22.68
CA LYS A 258 7.18 13.54 23.65
C LYS A 258 7.48 12.22 22.95
N VAL A 259 8.38 11.43 23.53
CA VAL A 259 8.63 10.06 23.10
C VAL A 259 7.56 9.15 23.71
N MET A 260 6.88 8.37 22.88
CA MET A 260 5.96 7.33 23.35
C MET A 260 6.77 6.22 24.00
N GLN A 261 6.44 5.87 25.25
CA GLN A 261 6.98 4.66 25.86
C GLN A 261 6.38 3.47 25.13
N GLU A 262 7.22 2.60 24.56
CA GLU A 262 6.77 1.32 24.04
C GLU A 262 6.36 0.46 25.25
N GLU A 263 5.09 0.11 25.36
CA GLU A 263 4.66 -0.94 26.28
C GLU A 263 5.27 -2.25 25.76
N GLU A 264 6.23 -2.80 26.50
CA GLU A 264 6.71 -4.17 26.30
C GLU A 264 5.54 -5.13 26.56
N GLU A 265 4.91 -5.65 25.50
CA GLU A 265 4.05 -6.85 25.56
C GLU A 265 4.87 -8.14 25.36
#